data_AF-A0A8I0K6S9-F1
#
_entry.id   AF-A0A8I0K6S9-F1
#
_cell.length_a   1.000
_cell.length_b   1.000
_cell.length_c   1.000
_cell.angle_alpha   90.00
_cell.angle_beta   90.00
_cell.angle_gamma   90.00
#
_symmetry.space_group_name_H-M   'P 1'
#
loop_
_entity.id
_entity.type
_entity.pdbx_description
1 polymer ?
#
loop_
_entity_poly.entity_id
_entity_poly.type
_entity_poly.pdbx_seq_one_letter_code
_entity_poly.pdbx_strand_id
1 'polypeptide(L)'
;MKALRFLRILPFTALALASIWAANRAPDGRRPPQMDFTVTFETITNALTKVPHIASMVMLFILAVLATGYSRTWLAAILTFLVGVSWELVQTTVIGHNPRVVDLFPNLVGIILAWIIVSVSFFLWRSFRSRFPTYR
;
A
#
# COMPACT_ATOMS: atom_id res chain seq x y z
N MET A 1 19.04 -20.19 4.41
CA MET A 1 17.98 -19.45 5.12
C MET A 1 18.02 -17.92 4.92
N LYS A 2 19.20 -17.27 4.93
CA LYS A 2 19.30 -15.81 4.73
C LYS A 2 18.84 -15.35 3.33
N ALA A 3 19.24 -16.03 2.26
CA ALA A 3 18.89 -15.68 0.88
C ALA A 3 17.38 -15.63 0.60
N LEU A 4 16.61 -16.63 1.06
CA LEU A 4 15.14 -16.63 0.94
C LEU A 4 14.47 -15.46 1.66
N ARG A 5 15.03 -15.02 2.80
CA ARG A 5 14.51 -13.87 3.54
C ARG A 5 14.76 -12.57 2.76
N PHE A 6 15.94 -12.43 2.15
CA PHE A 6 16.23 -11.29 1.26
C PHE A 6 15.32 -11.27 0.03
N LEU A 7 15.13 -12.41 -0.64
CA LEU A 7 14.25 -12.51 -1.82
C LEU A 7 12.79 -12.14 -1.52
N ARG A 8 12.33 -12.30 -0.27
CA ARG A 8 10.97 -11.92 0.15
C ARG A 8 10.82 -10.44 0.47
N ILE A 9 11.84 -9.84 1.08
CA ILE A 9 11.80 -8.44 1.53
C ILE A 9 12.11 -7.48 0.39
N LEU A 10 13.07 -7.85 -0.47
CA LEU A 10 13.60 -6.99 -1.52
C LEU A 10 12.51 -6.41 -2.46
N PRO A 11 11.52 -7.18 -2.94
CA PRO A 11 10.48 -6.62 -3.80
C PRO A 11 9.66 -5.52 -3.13
N PHE A 12 9.26 -5.72 -1.87
CA PHE A 12 8.52 -4.72 -1.11
C PHE A 12 9.36 -3.46 -0.88
N THR A 13 10.60 -3.62 -0.40
CA THR A 13 11.48 -2.48 -0.12
C THR A 13 11.83 -1.71 -1.39
N ALA A 14 12.14 -2.41 -2.49
CA ALA A 14 12.45 -1.77 -3.76
C ALA A 14 11.26 -0.95 -4.29
N LEU A 15 10.05 -1.52 -4.29
CA LEU A 15 8.86 -0.81 -4.76
C LEU A 15 8.47 0.35 -3.84
N ALA A 16 8.55 0.18 -2.53
CA ALA A 16 8.29 1.24 -1.56
C ALA A 16 9.24 2.43 -1.76
N LEU A 17 10.55 2.18 -1.87
CA LEU A 17 11.53 3.23 -2.10
C LEU A 17 11.37 3.89 -3.47
N ALA A 18 11.15 3.10 -4.52
CA ALA A 18 10.96 3.62 -5.87
C ALA A 18 9.71 4.50 -5.98
N SER A 19 8.61 4.10 -5.32
CA SER A 19 7.35 4.87 -5.31
C SER A 19 7.47 6.15 -4.50
N ILE A 20 8.13 6.14 -3.33
CA ILE A 20 8.40 7.36 -2.55
C ILE A 20 9.31 8.30 -3.35
N TRP A 21 10.35 7.78 -4.00
CA TRP A 21 11.22 8.57 -4.87
C TRP A 21 10.43 9.20 -6.03
N ALA A 22 9.53 8.43 -6.66
CA ALA A 22 8.67 8.94 -7.72
C ALA A 22 7.71 10.03 -7.22
N ALA A 23 7.08 9.84 -6.06
CA ALA A 23 6.19 10.81 -5.43
C ALA A 23 6.92 12.11 -5.04
N ASN A 24 8.21 12.02 -4.71
CA ASN A 24 9.06 13.14 -4.34
C ASN A 24 9.62 13.92 -5.56
N ARG A 25 9.37 13.46 -6.80
CA ARG A 25 9.79 14.21 -8.00
C ARG A 25 8.99 15.50 -8.11
N ALA A 26 9.73 16.60 -8.25
CA ALA A 26 9.19 17.95 -8.28
C ALA A 26 9.68 18.67 -9.54
N PRO A 27 9.14 18.32 -10.74
CA PRO A 27 9.62 18.84 -12.01
C PRO A 27 9.53 20.38 -12.09
N ASP A 28 8.49 20.96 -11.47
CA ASP A 28 8.25 22.40 -11.45
C ASP A 28 8.82 23.09 -10.20
N GLY A 29 9.66 22.38 -9.42
CA GLY A 29 10.25 22.89 -8.19
C GLY A 29 9.42 22.64 -6.94
N ARG A 30 9.83 23.26 -5.82
CA ARG A 30 9.24 23.06 -4.50
C ARG A 30 8.62 24.33 -3.92
N ARG A 31 7.60 24.14 -3.09
CA ARG A 31 6.91 25.16 -2.30
C ARG A 31 6.99 24.82 -0.81
N PRO A 32 6.73 25.79 0.09
CA PRO A 32 6.57 25.50 1.51
C PRO A 32 5.54 24.39 1.73
N PRO A 33 5.71 23.52 2.75
CA PRO A 33 4.77 22.44 3.01
C PRO A 33 3.34 22.96 3.17
N GLN A 34 2.42 22.41 2.38
CA GLN A 34 1.00 22.69 2.49
C GLN A 34 0.22 21.38 2.42
N MET A 35 -0.87 21.30 3.19
CA MET A 35 -1.77 20.16 3.19
C MET A 35 -3.19 20.66 3.42
N ASP A 36 -4.12 20.19 2.59
CA ASP A 36 -5.54 20.48 2.74
C ASP A 36 -6.16 19.52 3.75
N PHE A 37 -6.73 20.05 4.83
CA PHE A 37 -7.38 19.30 5.90
C PHE A 37 -8.91 19.26 5.75
N THR A 38 -9.45 19.75 4.64
CA THR A 38 -10.89 19.72 4.37
C THR A 38 -11.35 18.27 4.19
N VAL A 39 -12.30 17.84 5.03
CA VAL A 39 -12.90 16.51 4.95
C VAL A 39 -14.40 16.67 4.77
N THR A 40 -14.86 16.44 3.55
CA THR A 40 -16.28 16.37 3.19
C THR A 40 -16.57 15.08 2.44
N PHE A 41 -17.83 14.66 2.39
CA PHE A 41 -18.22 13.48 1.62
C PHE A 41 -17.77 13.55 0.15
N GLU A 42 -17.91 14.72 -0.49
CA GLU A 42 -17.47 14.95 -1.87
C GLU A 42 -15.96 14.78 -2.05
N THR A 43 -15.15 15.35 -1.14
CA THR A 43 -13.69 15.20 -1.21
C THR A 43 -13.25 13.74 -1.01
N ILE A 44 -13.95 12.99 -0.14
CA ILE A 44 -13.69 11.56 0.08
C ILE A 44 -14.07 10.76 -1.17
N THR A 45 -15.27 10.96 -1.73
CA THR A 45 -15.70 10.21 -2.93
C THR A 45 -14.77 10.50 -4.11
N ASN A 46 -14.36 11.75 -4.29
CA ASN A 46 -13.37 12.13 -5.29
C ASN A 46 -12.03 11.42 -5.05
N ALA A 47 -11.50 11.41 -3.83
CA ALA A 47 -10.26 10.72 -3.49
C ALA A 47 -10.34 9.20 -3.78
N LEU A 48 -11.50 8.58 -3.55
CA LEU A 48 -11.72 7.16 -3.83
C LEU A 48 -11.80 6.81 -5.32
N THR A 49 -11.95 7.80 -6.22
CA THR A 49 -11.86 7.57 -7.67
C THR A 49 -10.42 7.38 -8.16
N LYS A 50 -9.41 7.58 -7.30
CA LYS A 50 -7.99 7.39 -7.62
C LYS A 50 -7.64 5.90 -7.70
N VAL A 51 -8.20 5.20 -8.69
CA VAL A 51 -8.01 3.75 -8.89
C VAL A 51 -6.54 3.35 -8.97
N PRO A 52 -5.63 4.08 -9.68
CA PRO A 52 -4.21 3.73 -9.70
C PRO A 52 -3.55 3.79 -8.31
N HIS A 53 -4.00 4.68 -7.44
CA HIS A 53 -3.52 4.82 -6.05
C HIS A 53 -3.92 3.60 -5.23
N ILE A 54 -5.20 3.24 -5.28
CA ILE A 54 -5.75 2.06 -4.58
C ILE A 54 -5.04 0.79 -5.08
N ALA A 55 -4.88 0.63 -6.40
CA ALA A 55 -4.19 -0.53 -6.98
C ALA A 55 -2.73 -0.64 -6.52
N SER A 56 -2.03 0.50 -6.41
CA SER A 56 -0.66 0.54 -5.92
C SER A 56 -0.57 0.12 -4.45
N MET A 57 -1.54 0.51 -3.62
CA MET A 57 -1.65 0.09 -2.22
C MET A 57 -1.92 -1.40 -2.10
N VAL A 58 -2.77 -1.96 -2.97
CA VAL A 58 -3.02 -3.40 -3.02
C VAL A 58 -1.74 -4.16 -3.33
N MET A 59 -0.99 -3.72 -4.35
CA MET A 59 0.30 -4.33 -4.72
C MET A 59 1.31 -4.26 -3.56
N LEU A 60 1.48 -3.08 -2.96
CA LEU A 60 2.39 -2.90 -1.81
C LEU A 60 2.01 -3.82 -0.64
N PHE A 61 0.72 -3.95 -0.33
CA PHE A 61 0.25 -4.83 0.73
C PHE A 61 0.58 -6.30 0.45
N ILE A 62 0.34 -6.79 -0.76
CA ILE A 62 0.67 -8.16 -1.14
C ILE A 62 2.17 -8.42 -0.98
N LEU A 63 3.02 -7.50 -1.46
CA LEU A 63 4.47 -7.61 -1.30
C LEU A 63 4.88 -7.54 0.18
N ALA A 64 4.23 -6.70 0.98
CA ALA A 64 4.47 -6.62 2.40
C ALA A 64 4.09 -7.92 3.12
N VAL A 65 2.98 -8.57 2.74
CA VAL A 65 2.61 -9.90 3.26
C VAL A 65 3.62 -10.96 2.87
N LEU A 66 4.19 -10.91 1.66
CA LEU A 66 5.27 -11.82 1.26
C LEU A 66 6.54 -11.59 2.08
N ALA A 67 6.86 -10.33 2.39
CA ALA A 67 8.01 -9.93 3.19
C ALA A 67 7.87 -10.34 4.66
N THR A 68 6.70 -10.12 5.28
CA THR A 68 6.46 -10.36 6.71
C THR A 68 5.92 -11.76 7.00
N GLY A 69 5.30 -12.40 6.01
CA GLY A 69 4.57 -13.66 6.14
C GLY A 69 3.12 -13.47 6.59
N TYR A 70 2.27 -14.41 6.20
CA TYR A 70 0.81 -14.38 6.46
C TYR A 70 0.44 -14.26 7.95
N SER A 71 1.25 -14.79 8.87
CA SER A 71 0.97 -14.66 10.32
C SER A 71 1.10 -13.22 10.84
N ARG A 72 1.66 -12.30 10.04
CA ARG A 72 1.91 -10.89 10.40
C ARG A 72 1.30 -9.95 9.36
N THR A 73 0.09 -10.25 8.90
CA THR A 73 -0.69 -9.39 7.99
C THR A 73 -0.93 -7.99 8.57
N TRP A 74 -1.11 -7.86 9.88
CA TRP A 74 -1.19 -6.56 10.55
C TRP A 74 0.09 -5.72 10.35
N LEU A 75 1.27 -6.34 10.39
CA LEU A 75 2.53 -5.64 10.15
C LEU A 75 2.64 -5.22 8.68
N ALA A 76 2.15 -6.06 7.76
CA ALA A 76 2.07 -5.71 6.34
C ALA A 76 1.15 -4.49 6.12
N ALA A 77 0.03 -4.40 6.84
CA ALA A 77 -0.86 -3.25 6.81
C ALA A 77 -0.17 -1.98 7.27
N ILE A 78 0.52 -2.02 8.43
CA ILE A 78 1.25 -0.87 8.95
C ILE A 78 2.34 -0.43 7.98
N LEU A 79 3.16 -1.36 7.48
CA LEU A 79 4.22 -1.03 6.54
C LEU A 79 3.68 -0.38 5.26
N THR A 80 2.57 -0.91 4.72
CA THR A 80 1.92 -0.34 3.53
C THR A 80 1.35 1.04 3.81
N PHE A 81 0.68 1.22 4.96
CA PHE A 81 0.13 2.51 5.37
C PHE A 81 1.22 3.56 5.54
N LEU A 82 2.37 3.20 6.14
CA LEU A 82 3.51 4.10 6.29
C LEU A 82 4.10 4.54 4.94
N VAL A 83 4.12 3.65 3.93
CA VAL A 83 4.51 4.03 2.57
C VAL A 83 3.52 5.04 1.99
N GLY A 84 2.22 4.82 2.16
CA GLY A 84 1.18 5.76 1.75
C GLY A 84 1.29 7.14 2.41
N VAL A 85 1.45 7.17 3.72
CA VAL A 85 1.70 8.43 4.46
C VAL A 85 2.97 9.11 3.95
N SER A 86 4.02 8.34 3.65
CA SER A 86 5.27 8.89 3.10
C SER A 86 5.06 9.56 1.74
N TRP A 87 4.20 9.02 0.87
CA TRP A 87 3.84 9.65 -0.41
C TRP A 87 3.21 11.03 -0.19
N GLU A 88 2.19 11.10 0.66
CA GLU A 88 1.51 12.36 0.95
C GLU A 88 2.47 13.39 1.55
N LEU A 89 3.32 12.96 2.50
CA LEU A 89 4.28 13.83 3.16
C LEU A 89 5.31 14.42 2.20
N VAL A 90 5.91 13.61 1.32
CA VAL A 90 6.90 14.14 0.36
C VAL A 90 6.26 15.08 -0.67
N GLN A 91 4.98 14.86 -0.97
CA GLN A 91 4.21 15.66 -1.91
C GLN A 91 3.73 17.01 -1.35
N THR A 92 3.73 17.22 -0.03
CA THR A 92 3.39 18.52 0.62
C THR A 92 4.19 19.71 0.09
N THR A 93 5.39 19.45 -0.42
CA THR A 93 6.29 20.49 -0.95
C THR A 93 6.36 20.53 -2.47
N VAL A 94 5.65 19.65 -3.19
CA VAL A 94 5.75 19.55 -4.65
C VAL A 94 4.82 20.58 -5.30
N ILE A 95 5.36 21.40 -6.21
CA ILE A 95 4.55 22.31 -7.05
C ILE A 95 3.74 21.47 -8.05
N GLY A 96 2.47 21.83 -8.27
CA GLY A 96 1.55 21.07 -9.12
C GLY A 96 0.86 19.90 -8.43
N HIS A 97 1.20 19.61 -7.17
CA HIS A 97 0.50 18.63 -6.35
C HIS A 97 -0.29 19.30 -5.23
N ASN A 98 -1.53 18.85 -5.00
CA ASN A 98 -2.41 19.34 -3.95
C ASN A 98 -2.71 18.21 -2.96
N PRO A 99 -1.80 17.94 -2.00
CA PRO A 99 -1.97 16.83 -1.07
C PRO A 99 -3.07 17.16 -0.08
N ARG A 100 -3.94 16.19 0.16
CA ARG A 100 -5.10 16.34 1.03
C ARG A 100 -5.09 15.24 2.08
N VAL A 101 -5.56 15.52 3.30
CA VAL A 101 -5.76 14.48 4.32
C VAL A 101 -6.69 13.37 3.83
N VAL A 102 -7.66 13.70 2.98
CA VAL A 102 -8.55 12.70 2.38
C VAL A 102 -7.83 11.70 1.47
N ASP A 103 -6.60 11.97 1.05
CA ASP A 103 -5.79 11.03 0.25
C ASP A 103 -5.27 9.85 1.09
N LEU A 104 -5.47 9.88 2.41
CA LEU A 104 -5.31 8.70 3.27
C LEU A 104 -6.44 7.66 3.10
N PHE A 105 -7.61 8.04 2.59
CA PHE A 105 -8.72 7.11 2.36
C PHE A 105 -8.41 6.06 1.28
N PRO A 106 -7.89 6.40 0.08
CA PRO A 106 -7.48 5.38 -0.87
C PRO A 106 -6.37 4.47 -0.32
N ASN A 107 -5.50 4.95 0.58
CA ASN A 107 -4.55 4.10 1.31
C ASN A 107 -5.27 3.03 2.13
N LEU A 108 -6.22 3.47 2.96
CA LEU A 108 -7.00 2.58 3.82
C LEU A 108 -7.81 1.57 3.00
N VAL A 109 -8.49 2.03 1.96
CA VAL A 109 -9.31 1.19 1.09
C VAL A 109 -8.46 0.15 0.36
N GLY A 110 -7.31 0.55 -0.21
CA GLY A 110 -6.39 -0.39 -0.86
C GLY A 110 -5.89 -1.47 0.09
N ILE A 111 -5.53 -1.09 1.33
CA ILE A 111 -5.11 -2.04 2.37
C ILE A 111 -6.24 -3.00 2.75
N ILE A 112 -7.46 -2.49 2.99
CA ILE A 112 -8.61 -3.33 3.36
C ILE A 112 -8.96 -4.31 2.24
N LEU A 113 -9.02 -3.84 1.00
CA LEU A 113 -9.29 -4.69 -0.17
C LEU A 113 -8.24 -5.78 -0.31
N ALA A 114 -6.96 -5.43 -0.23
CA ALA A 114 -5.87 -6.40 -0.32
C ALA A 114 -5.89 -7.41 0.82
N TRP A 115 -6.23 -6.98 2.03
CA TRP A 115 -6.39 -7.87 3.17
C TRP A 115 -7.49 -8.88 2.92
N ILE A 116 -8.67 -8.45 2.45
CA ILE A 116 -9.78 -9.35 2.10
C ILE A 116 -9.32 -10.35 1.04
N ILE A 117 -8.67 -9.88 -0.04
CA ILE A 117 -8.15 -10.75 -1.11
C ILE A 117 -7.20 -11.81 -0.52
N VAL A 118 -6.21 -11.42 0.26
CA VAL A 118 -5.23 -12.32 0.87
C VAL A 118 -5.89 -13.33 1.81
N SER A 119 -6.81 -12.88 2.66
CA SER A 119 -7.54 -13.75 3.60
C SER A 119 -8.40 -14.79 2.87
N VAL A 120 -9.16 -14.36 1.86
CA VAL A 120 -10.00 -15.25 1.05
C VAL A 120 -9.15 -16.23 0.26
N SER A 121 -8.09 -15.76 -0.42
CA SER A 121 -7.18 -16.64 -1.16
C SER A 121 -6.53 -17.70 -0.25
N PHE A 122 -6.10 -17.31 0.95
CA PHE A 122 -5.52 -18.24 1.91
C PHE A 122 -6.55 -19.25 2.43
N PHE A 123 -7.76 -18.81 2.74
CA PHE A 123 -8.86 -19.67 3.16
C PHE A 123 -9.22 -20.70 2.08
N LEU A 124 -9.37 -20.26 0.83
CA LEU A 124 -9.63 -21.14 -0.30
C LEU A 124 -8.50 -22.14 -0.51
N TRP A 125 -7.24 -21.67 -0.51
CA TRP A 125 -6.07 -22.55 -0.62
C TRP A 125 -6.04 -23.64 0.45
N ARG A 126 -6.28 -23.27 1.70
CA ARG A 126 -6.32 -24.22 2.82
C ARG A 126 -7.46 -25.23 2.63
N SER A 127 -8.63 -24.78 2.20
CA SER A 127 -9.81 -25.60 1.97
C SER A 127 -9.62 -26.61 0.83
N PHE A 128 -8.96 -26.21 -0.26
CA PHE A 128 -8.58 -27.10 -1.34
C PHE A 128 -7.56 -28.15 -0.89
N ARG A 129 -6.54 -27.73 -0.14
CA ARG A 129 -5.50 -28.65 0.35
C ARG A 129 -6.05 -29.70 1.32
N SER A 130 -7.04 -29.36 2.14
CA SER A 130 -7.70 -30.34 3.02
C SER A 130 -8.59 -31.34 2.29
N ARG A 131 -9.07 -31.02 1.08
CA ARG A 131 -9.92 -31.92 0.27
C ARG A 131 -9.11 -32.97 -0.51
N PHE A 132 -7.83 -32.73 -0.72
CA PHE A 132 -6.89 -33.69 -1.32
C PHE A 132 -5.80 -34.01 -0.31
N PRO A 133 -6.08 -34.82 0.73
CA PRO A 133 -5.00 -35.39 1.51
C PRO A 133 -4.16 -36.23 0.55
N THR A 134 -2.95 -35.77 0.23
CA THR A 134 -1.92 -36.62 -0.36
C THR A 134 -1.79 -37.82 0.55
N TYR A 135 -2.30 -38.98 0.12
CA TYR A 135 -1.94 -40.27 0.68
C TYR A 135 -0.42 -40.36 0.58
N ARG A 136 0.25 -40.23 1.72
CA ARG A 136 1.64 -40.58 1.91
C ARG A 136 1.68 -41.83 2.77
#